data_AF-A0A7X7TQW2-F1
#
_entry.id   AF-A0A7X7TQW2-F1
#
_cell.length_a   1.000
_cell.length_b   1.000
_cell.length_c   1.000
_cell.angle_alpha   90.00
_cell.angle_beta   90.00
_cell.angle_gamma   90.00
#
_symmetry.space_group_name_H-M   'P 1'
#
loop_
_entity.id
_entity.type
_entity.pdbx_description
1 polymer ?
#
loop_
_entity_poly.entity_id
_entity_poly.type
_entity_poly.pdbx_seq_one_letter_code
_entity_poly.pdbx_strand_id
1 'polypeptide(L)'
;AKIDVYETLLKKLNEEFDECKELDRYRKYGELIKAYAYQIQSGNEKVSLLDWETNEVVQVPLEKNLSPIENSVRYFNMYSKLKRKASGLKERIEIVSRELDYLQQLLMTIENAEDLEDLKEIEEEMVENELIKVRKSKSKLQTSREFVSQPRKYVYNGFTIYVGKNNRQNDELVRKASDNDLWFHVQGMPGAHVLIKTSGKHVDEDTLKYAASLAATYSKGKYSSNVPVDYTQIKYVKKPKGFKPGLVLYSNFKTIFADPIDHSTE
;
A
#
# COMPACT_ATOMS: atom_id res chain seq x y z
N ALA A 1 5.78 -5.27 18.35
CA ALA A 1 4.64 -6.07 18.86
C ALA A 1 3.45 -6.10 17.88
N LYS A 2 2.64 -5.02 17.74
CA LYS A 2 1.53 -5.03 16.75
C LYS A 2 2.04 -5.16 15.31
N ILE A 3 3.04 -4.36 14.92
CA ILE A 3 3.68 -4.42 13.59
C ILE A 3 4.12 -5.85 13.26
N ASP A 4 4.94 -6.48 14.11
CA ASP A 4 5.45 -7.85 13.90
C ASP A 4 4.34 -8.90 13.71
N VAL A 5 3.20 -8.75 14.41
CA VAL A 5 2.03 -9.62 14.25
C VAL A 5 1.42 -9.46 12.85
N TYR A 6 1.28 -8.22 12.38
CA TYR A 6 0.76 -7.94 11.03
C TYR A 6 1.73 -8.37 9.94
N GLU A 7 3.04 -8.20 10.12
CA GLU A 7 4.06 -8.70 9.19
C GLU A 7 4.03 -10.22 9.07
N THR A 8 3.95 -10.92 10.20
CA THR A 8 3.83 -12.39 10.24
C THR A 8 2.54 -12.86 9.57
N LEU A 9 1.43 -12.18 9.81
CA LEU A 9 0.14 -12.50 9.19
C LEU A 9 0.18 -12.26 7.67
N LEU A 10 0.74 -11.14 7.24
CA LEU A 10 0.86 -10.79 5.82
C LEU A 10 1.72 -11.80 5.07
N LYS A 11 2.83 -12.25 5.67
CA LYS A 11 3.67 -13.31 5.11
C LYS A 11 2.87 -14.60 4.87
N LYS A 12 2.14 -15.08 5.89
CA LYS A 12 1.31 -16.30 5.77
C LYS A 12 0.21 -16.17 4.71
N LEU A 13 -0.45 -15.02 4.63
CA LEU A 13 -1.50 -14.79 3.63
C LEU A 13 -0.93 -14.78 2.21
N ASN A 14 0.26 -14.21 2.00
CA ASN A 14 0.93 -14.24 0.71
C ASN A 14 1.37 -15.66 0.34
N GLU A 15 1.89 -16.45 1.28
CA GLU A 15 2.20 -17.88 1.06
C GLU A 15 0.94 -18.66 0.63
N GLU A 16 -0.18 -18.50 1.33
CA GLU A 16 -1.46 -19.14 0.96
C GLU A 16 -2.02 -18.64 -0.40
N PHE A 17 -1.75 -17.39 -0.76
CA PHE A 17 -2.16 -16.83 -2.04
C PHE A 17 -1.28 -17.35 -3.18
N ASP A 18 0.03 -17.52 -2.94
CA ASP A 18 0.96 -18.08 -3.90
C ASP A 18 0.67 -19.55 -4.20
N GLU A 19 0.23 -20.34 -3.21
CA GLU A 19 -0.30 -21.68 -3.43
C GLU A 19 -1.51 -21.70 -4.38
N CYS A 20 -2.26 -20.59 -4.47
CA CYS A 20 -3.36 -20.48 -5.42
C CYS A 20 -2.89 -20.22 -6.85
N LYS A 21 -1.65 -19.78 -7.11
CA LYS A 21 -1.15 -19.48 -8.47
C LYS A 21 -1.21 -20.68 -9.42
N GLU A 22 -1.16 -21.89 -8.88
CA GLU A 22 -1.36 -23.15 -9.61
C GLU A 22 -2.82 -23.33 -10.12
N LEU A 23 -3.73 -22.38 -9.87
CA LEU A 23 -5.14 -22.47 -10.28
C LEU A 23 -5.34 -22.59 -11.79
N ASP A 24 -4.49 -21.96 -12.59
CA ASP A 24 -4.65 -21.92 -14.06
C ASP A 24 -4.44 -23.29 -14.69
N ARG A 25 -3.65 -24.16 -14.05
CA ARG A 25 -3.46 -25.53 -14.51
C ARG A 25 -4.77 -26.32 -14.49
N TYR A 26 -5.63 -26.10 -13.50
CA TYR A 26 -6.91 -26.81 -13.39
C TYR A 26 -7.90 -26.32 -14.44
N ARG A 27 -7.90 -25.01 -14.74
CA ARG A 27 -8.66 -24.49 -15.88
C ARG A 27 -8.18 -25.14 -17.17
N LYS A 28 -6.87 -25.20 -17.39
CA LYS A 28 -6.27 -25.80 -18.58
C LYS A 28 -6.62 -27.28 -18.74
N TYR A 29 -6.55 -28.05 -17.66
CA TYR A 29 -7.00 -29.45 -17.64
C TYR A 29 -8.47 -29.59 -18.03
N GLY A 30 -9.34 -28.74 -17.46
CA GLY A 30 -10.77 -28.71 -17.79
C GLY A 30 -11.02 -28.43 -19.27
N GLU A 31 -10.31 -27.46 -19.86
CA GLU A 31 -10.39 -27.08 -21.28
C GLU A 31 -9.89 -28.19 -22.21
N LEU A 32 -8.72 -28.76 -21.93
CA LEU A 32 -8.13 -29.85 -22.72
C LEU A 32 -9.03 -31.09 -22.72
N ILE A 33 -9.49 -31.54 -21.55
CA ILE A 33 -10.37 -32.71 -21.45
C ILE A 33 -11.66 -32.46 -22.23
N LYS A 34 -12.23 -31.24 -22.16
CA LYS A 34 -13.44 -30.90 -22.88
C LYS A 34 -13.24 -30.91 -24.40
N ALA A 35 -12.13 -30.37 -24.88
CA ALA A 35 -11.78 -30.33 -26.30
C ALA A 35 -11.56 -31.73 -26.89
N TYR A 36 -10.89 -32.60 -26.14
CA TYR A 36 -10.57 -33.97 -26.56
C TYR A 36 -11.55 -35.03 -26.04
N ALA A 37 -12.72 -34.65 -25.52
CA ALA A 37 -13.62 -35.55 -24.78
C ALA A 37 -13.97 -36.85 -25.53
N TYR A 38 -14.14 -36.78 -26.86
CA TYR A 38 -14.45 -37.94 -27.71
C TYR A 38 -13.27 -38.91 -27.91
N GLN A 39 -12.04 -38.47 -27.66
CA GLN A 39 -10.81 -39.24 -27.84
C GLN A 39 -10.35 -39.91 -26.53
N ILE A 40 -10.95 -39.53 -25.40
CA ILE A 40 -10.59 -40.01 -24.06
C ILE A 40 -11.43 -41.24 -23.72
N GLN A 41 -10.77 -42.37 -23.45
CA GLN A 41 -11.44 -43.57 -22.94
C GLN A 41 -11.76 -43.41 -21.45
N SER A 42 -12.98 -43.80 -21.06
CA SER A 42 -13.41 -43.84 -19.66
C SER A 42 -12.61 -44.88 -18.87
N GLY A 43 -12.32 -44.59 -17.59
CA GLY A 43 -11.59 -45.51 -16.70
C GLY A 43 -10.08 -45.28 -16.61
N ASN A 44 -9.52 -44.35 -17.39
CA ASN A 44 -8.09 -43.99 -17.32
C ASN A 44 -7.76 -43.17 -16.07
N GLU A 45 -6.56 -43.34 -15.51
CA GLU A 45 -6.03 -42.51 -14.40
C GLU A 45 -5.40 -41.21 -14.87
N LYS A 46 -5.04 -41.15 -16.15
CA LYS A 46 -4.38 -40.01 -16.78
C LYS A 46 -4.52 -40.07 -18.29
N VAL A 47 -4.41 -38.91 -18.93
CA VAL A 47 -4.38 -38.78 -20.39
C VAL A 47 -3.32 -37.76 -20.80
N SER A 48 -2.65 -38.00 -21.92
CA SER A 48 -1.71 -37.04 -22.52
C SER A 48 -2.44 -36.28 -23.61
N LEU A 49 -2.57 -34.97 -23.46
CA LEU A 49 -3.31 -34.10 -24.39
C LEU A 49 -2.37 -33.02 -24.92
N LEU A 50 -2.47 -32.72 -26.22
CA LEU A 50 -1.71 -31.63 -26.82
C LEU A 50 -2.36 -30.30 -26.42
N ASP A 51 -1.56 -29.41 -25.86
CA ASP A 51 -1.96 -28.04 -25.64
C ASP A 51 -1.77 -27.22 -26.91
N TRP A 52 -2.87 -26.70 -27.48
CA TRP A 52 -2.82 -25.91 -28.71
C TRP A 52 -2.20 -24.51 -28.54
N GLU A 53 -2.03 -24.02 -27.31
CA GLU A 53 -1.42 -22.70 -27.05
C GLU A 53 0.10 -22.79 -26.93
N THR A 54 0.60 -23.82 -26.23
CA THR A 54 2.03 -24.03 -25.99
C THR A 54 2.66 -25.02 -26.96
N ASN A 55 1.84 -25.80 -27.68
CA ASN A 55 2.24 -26.94 -28.50
C ASN A 55 2.96 -28.05 -27.72
N GLU A 56 2.79 -28.08 -26.40
CA GLU A 56 3.36 -29.08 -25.50
C GLU A 56 2.34 -30.18 -25.14
N VAL A 57 2.82 -31.38 -24.85
CA VAL A 57 1.96 -32.47 -24.39
C VAL A 57 1.84 -32.39 -22.88
N VAL A 58 0.62 -32.16 -22.40
CA VAL A 58 0.28 -32.05 -20.99
C VAL A 58 -0.28 -33.38 -20.50
N GLN A 59 0.31 -33.95 -19.43
CA GLN A 59 -0.30 -35.07 -18.72
C GLN A 59 -1.36 -34.57 -17.75
N VAL A 60 -2.60 -34.95 -18.00
CA VAL A 60 -3.77 -34.59 -17.20
C VAL A 60 -4.24 -35.81 -16.39
N PRO A 61 -4.18 -35.78 -15.05
CA PRO A 61 -4.77 -36.84 -14.23
C PRO A 61 -6.29 -36.92 -14.41
N LEU A 62 -6.88 -38.10 -14.27
CA LEU A 62 -8.31 -38.35 -14.40
C LEU A 62 -8.80 -39.23 -13.26
N GLU A 63 -10.04 -39.01 -12.81
CA GLU A 63 -10.74 -39.93 -11.92
C GLU A 63 -11.37 -41.05 -12.75
N LYS A 64 -10.98 -42.31 -12.47
CA LYS A 64 -11.46 -43.49 -13.21
C LYS A 64 -12.98 -43.61 -13.24
N ASN A 65 -13.62 -43.22 -12.13
CA ASN A 65 -15.05 -43.40 -11.92
C ASN A 65 -15.89 -42.30 -12.58
N LEU A 66 -15.25 -41.32 -13.23
CA LEU A 66 -15.91 -40.20 -13.90
C LEU A 66 -15.71 -40.32 -15.41
N SER A 67 -16.73 -39.95 -16.17
CA SER A 67 -16.61 -39.74 -17.61
C SER A 67 -15.64 -38.60 -17.95
N PRO A 68 -15.16 -38.48 -19.19
CA PRO A 68 -14.33 -37.35 -19.60
C PRO A 68 -15.00 -35.99 -19.32
N ILE A 69 -16.30 -35.86 -19.60
CA ILE A 69 -17.05 -34.61 -19.37
C ILE A 69 -17.14 -34.31 -17.86
N GLU A 70 -17.38 -35.31 -17.02
CA GLU A 70 -17.42 -35.13 -15.56
C GLU A 70 -16.05 -34.78 -14.97
N ASN A 71 -14.97 -35.37 -15.50
CA ASN A 71 -13.60 -34.99 -15.15
C ASN A 71 -13.32 -33.52 -15.50
N SER A 72 -13.75 -33.07 -16.68
CA SER A 72 -13.65 -31.66 -17.09
C SER A 72 -14.41 -30.74 -16.13
N VAL A 73 -15.66 -31.07 -15.80
CA VAL A 73 -16.48 -30.31 -14.83
C VAL A 73 -15.84 -30.29 -13.44
N ARG A 74 -15.28 -31.40 -12.97
CA ARG A 74 -14.52 -31.47 -11.70
C ARG A 74 -13.39 -30.45 -11.68
N TYR A 75 -12.59 -30.38 -12.74
CA TYR A 75 -11.48 -29.44 -12.83
C TYR A 75 -11.95 -27.98 -12.88
N PHE A 76 -13.03 -27.67 -13.61
CA PHE A 76 -13.64 -26.33 -13.57
C PHE A 76 -14.18 -25.96 -12.18
N ASN A 77 -14.74 -26.92 -11.44
CA ASN A 77 -15.20 -26.71 -10.07
C ASN A 77 -14.02 -26.43 -9.11
N MET A 78 -12.92 -27.18 -9.24
CA MET A 78 -11.68 -26.94 -8.48
C MET A 78 -11.11 -25.54 -8.78
N TYR A 79 -11.00 -25.18 -10.06
CA TYR A 79 -10.59 -23.84 -10.48
C TYR A 79 -11.50 -22.76 -9.88
N SER A 80 -12.81 -22.92 -9.98
CA SER A 80 -13.78 -21.95 -9.44
C SER A 80 -13.66 -21.78 -7.92
N LYS A 81 -13.42 -22.88 -7.19
CA LYS A 81 -13.20 -22.85 -5.73
C LYS A 81 -11.91 -22.11 -5.38
N LEU A 82 -10.81 -22.41 -6.06
CA LEU A 82 -9.51 -21.75 -5.83
C LEU A 82 -9.55 -20.28 -6.24
N LYS A 83 -10.19 -19.93 -7.35
CA LYS A 83 -10.39 -18.55 -7.78
C LYS A 83 -11.14 -17.72 -6.73
N ARG A 84 -12.20 -18.28 -6.13
CA ARG A 84 -12.91 -17.62 -5.02
C ARG A 84 -12.00 -17.45 -3.79
N LYS A 85 -11.22 -18.48 -3.42
CA LYS A 85 -10.24 -18.40 -2.32
C LYS A 85 -9.22 -17.29 -2.58
N ALA A 86 -8.61 -17.28 -3.76
CA ALA A 86 -7.59 -16.30 -4.17
C ALA A 86 -8.15 -14.87 -4.13
N SER A 87 -9.37 -14.65 -4.62
CA SER A 87 -10.03 -13.34 -4.55
C SER A 87 -10.21 -12.86 -3.11
N GLY A 88 -10.67 -13.73 -2.20
CA GLY A 88 -10.83 -13.38 -0.78
C GLY A 88 -9.49 -13.16 -0.06
N LEU A 89 -8.46 -13.95 -0.39
CA LEU A 89 -7.11 -13.74 0.11
C LEU A 89 -6.52 -12.41 -0.35
N LYS A 90 -6.69 -12.05 -1.63
CA LYS A 90 -6.23 -10.76 -2.18
C LYS A 90 -6.84 -9.57 -1.43
N GLU A 91 -8.15 -9.58 -1.21
CA GLU A 91 -8.82 -8.54 -0.44
C GLU A 91 -8.30 -8.46 1.00
N ARG A 92 -8.08 -9.62 1.65
CA ARG A 92 -7.54 -9.68 3.00
C ARG A 92 -6.10 -9.16 3.08
N ILE A 93 -5.26 -9.52 2.12
CA ILE A 93 -3.89 -9.02 1.98
C ILE A 93 -3.90 -7.49 1.87
N GLU A 94 -4.78 -6.92 1.05
CA GLU A 94 -4.89 -5.47 0.88
C GLU A 94 -5.32 -4.77 2.17
N ILE A 95 -6.23 -5.36 2.96
CA ILE A 95 -6.63 -4.82 4.27
C ILE A 95 -5.47 -4.88 5.26
N VAL A 96 -4.81 -6.03 5.37
CA VAL A 96 -3.69 -6.24 6.31
C VAL A 96 -2.49 -5.38 5.95
N SER A 97 -2.19 -5.21 4.65
CA SER A 97 -1.12 -4.34 4.16
C SER A 97 -1.38 -2.89 4.54
N ARG A 98 -2.59 -2.37 4.31
CA ARG A 98 -2.92 -0.98 4.67
C ARG A 98 -2.84 -0.74 6.18
N GLU A 99 -3.23 -1.73 6.98
CA GLU A 99 -3.10 -1.65 8.44
C GLU A 99 -1.62 -1.62 8.86
N LEU A 100 -0.79 -2.44 8.23
CA LEU A 100 0.65 -2.44 8.46
C LEU A 100 1.29 -1.11 8.05
N ASP A 101 0.93 -0.58 6.87
CA ASP A 101 1.41 0.72 6.38
C ASP A 101 1.06 1.82 7.38
N TYR A 102 -0.18 1.86 7.88
CA TYR A 102 -0.58 2.82 8.91
C TYR A 102 0.25 2.71 10.19
N LEU A 103 0.47 1.49 10.70
CA LEU A 103 1.25 1.29 11.92
C LEU A 103 2.72 1.67 11.73
N GLN A 104 3.30 1.40 10.57
CA GLN A 104 4.66 1.78 10.25
C GLN A 104 4.81 3.30 10.07
N GLN A 105 3.81 3.96 9.46
CA GLN A 105 3.73 5.43 9.42
C GLN A 105 3.66 6.03 10.81
N LEU A 106 2.80 5.48 11.67
CA LEU A 106 2.65 5.94 13.04
C LEU A 106 3.95 5.75 13.86
N LEU A 107 4.66 4.63 13.67
CA LEU A 107 5.97 4.45 14.31
C LEU A 107 6.96 5.53 13.84
N MET A 108 6.98 5.80 12.55
CA MET A 108 7.87 6.79 11.96
C MET A 108 7.55 8.23 12.43
N THR A 109 6.28 8.56 12.69
CA THR A 109 5.92 9.86 13.28
C THR A 109 6.35 9.96 14.74
N ILE A 110 6.27 8.87 15.52
CA ILE A 110 6.79 8.80 16.90
C ILE A 110 8.30 9.01 16.92
N GLU A 111 9.03 8.33 16.03
CA GLU A 111 10.50 8.42 15.94
C GLU A 111 11.02 9.79 15.51
N ASN A 112 10.19 10.58 14.82
CA ASN A 112 10.55 11.91 14.31
C ASN A 112 9.82 13.05 15.03
N ALA A 113 9.17 12.77 16.17
CA ALA A 113 8.58 13.79 17.02
C ALA A 113 9.70 14.65 17.62
N GLU A 114 9.58 15.98 17.50
CA GLU A 114 10.63 16.92 17.95
C GLU A 114 10.40 17.38 19.39
N ASP A 115 9.13 17.40 19.82
CA ASP A 115 8.73 17.93 21.11
C ASP A 115 7.58 17.14 21.74
N LEU A 116 7.20 17.53 22.96
CA LEU A 116 6.11 16.92 23.71
C LEU A 116 4.72 17.22 23.11
N GLU A 117 4.60 18.24 22.25
CA GLU A 117 3.34 18.60 21.57
C GLU A 117 3.07 17.56 20.47
N ASP A 118 4.08 17.29 19.63
CA ASP A 118 4.05 16.28 18.57
C ASP A 118 3.64 14.91 19.15
N LEU A 119 4.26 14.50 20.27
CA LEU A 119 3.95 13.24 20.93
C LEU A 119 2.51 13.17 21.49
N LYS A 120 1.97 14.28 22.00
CA LYS A 120 0.57 14.32 22.46
C LYS A 120 -0.42 14.20 21.31
N GLU A 121 -0.16 14.86 20.18
CA GLU A 121 -1.00 14.73 18.99
C GLU A 121 -1.04 13.30 18.47
N ILE A 122 0.13 12.64 18.48
CA ILE A 122 0.23 11.23 18.11
C ILE A 122 -0.49 10.33 19.12
N GLU A 123 -0.36 10.60 20.43
CA GLU A 123 -1.11 9.86 21.47
C GLU A 123 -2.62 9.98 21.26
N GLU A 124 -3.11 11.20 21.02
CA GLU A 124 -4.54 11.44 20.72
C GLU A 124 -5.00 10.68 19.46
N GLU A 125 -4.18 10.65 18.40
CA GLU A 125 -4.47 9.87 17.20
C GLU A 125 -4.57 8.36 17.52
N MET A 126 -3.64 7.85 18.34
CA MET A 126 -3.63 6.45 18.76
C MET A 126 -4.87 6.08 19.57
N VAL A 127 -5.39 7.01 20.38
CA VAL A 127 -6.61 6.81 21.18
C VAL A 127 -7.85 6.81 20.29
N GLU A 128 -7.97 7.76 19.37
CA GLU A 128 -9.08 7.84 18.43
C GLU A 128 -9.17 6.62 17.50
N ASN A 129 -8.02 6.06 17.13
CA ASN A 129 -7.93 4.84 16.31
C ASN A 129 -7.93 3.55 17.15
N GLU A 130 -8.33 3.64 18.43
CA GLU A 130 -8.47 2.51 19.36
C GLU A 130 -7.20 1.65 19.53
N LEU A 131 -6.02 2.22 19.24
CA LEU A 131 -4.74 1.52 19.37
C LEU A 131 -4.33 1.37 20.84
N ILE A 132 -4.64 2.38 21.65
CA ILE A 132 -4.37 2.44 23.09
C ILE A 132 -5.62 2.91 23.84
N LYS A 133 -5.73 2.49 25.10
CA LYS A 133 -6.77 2.97 26.02
C LYS A 133 -6.15 3.91 27.03
N VAL A 134 -6.53 5.19 27.02
CA VAL A 134 -6.13 6.10 28.10
C VAL A 134 -6.93 5.77 29.36
N ARG A 135 -6.26 5.69 30.51
CA ARG A 135 -6.94 5.74 31.80
C ARG A 135 -7.60 7.12 31.91
N LYS A 136 -8.94 7.16 31.91
CA LYS A 136 -9.74 8.40 31.97
C LYS A 136 -9.29 9.29 33.15
N SER A 137 -8.44 10.28 32.88
CA SER A 137 -8.39 11.50 33.69
C SER A 137 -9.42 12.46 33.09
N LYS A 138 -10.54 12.61 33.79
CA LYS A 138 -11.74 13.35 33.34
C LYS A 138 -11.56 14.88 33.26
N SER A 139 -10.35 15.45 33.29
CA SER A 139 -10.21 16.91 33.51
C SER A 139 -9.44 17.74 32.47
N LYS A 140 -9.08 17.21 31.29
CA LYS A 140 -8.33 18.02 30.27
C LYS A 140 -8.81 17.92 28.81
N LEU A 141 -9.97 17.35 28.55
CA LEU A 141 -10.51 17.24 27.18
C LEU A 141 -11.12 18.54 26.61
N GLN A 142 -11.04 19.67 27.33
CA GLN A 142 -11.62 20.94 26.89
C GLN A 142 -10.62 22.10 26.71
N THR A 143 -9.30 21.89 26.91
CA THR A 143 -8.31 22.99 26.83
C THR A 143 -7.20 22.82 25.79
N SER A 144 -7.21 21.78 24.93
CA SER A 144 -6.11 21.55 23.96
C SER A 144 -6.33 22.11 22.55
N ARG A 145 -7.45 22.78 22.24
CA ARG A 145 -7.66 23.39 20.91
C ARG A 145 -6.76 24.59 20.62
N GLU A 146 -6.03 25.12 21.60
CA GLU A 146 -5.21 26.33 21.43
C GLU A 146 -3.80 26.07 20.89
N PHE A 147 -3.31 24.82 20.86
CA PHE A 147 -1.96 24.50 20.39
C PHE A 147 -1.98 23.25 19.52
N VAL A 148 -2.46 23.39 18.28
CA VAL A 148 -2.20 22.40 17.23
C VAL A 148 -0.86 22.76 16.62
N SER A 149 0.13 21.88 16.79
CA SER A 149 1.45 22.02 16.16
C SER A 149 1.26 22.16 14.65
N GLN A 150 2.03 23.07 14.06
CA GLN A 150 1.94 23.35 12.64
C GLN A 150 2.87 22.42 11.87
N PRO A 151 2.52 22.07 10.61
CA PRO A 151 3.46 21.43 9.71
C PRO A 151 4.74 22.26 9.61
N ARG A 152 5.88 21.59 9.41
CA ARG A 152 7.15 22.28 9.15
C ARG A 152 7.00 23.12 7.89
N LYS A 153 7.54 24.33 7.90
CA LYS A 153 7.43 25.29 6.80
C LYS A 153 8.82 25.68 6.33
N TYR A 154 9.07 25.48 5.05
CA TYR A 154 10.28 25.90 4.36
C TYR A 154 9.93 26.91 3.27
N VAL A 155 10.89 27.78 2.96
CA VAL A 155 10.80 28.69 1.82
C VAL A 155 12.03 28.44 0.94
N TYR A 156 11.79 28.10 -0.32
CA TYR A 156 12.87 27.80 -1.27
C TYR A 156 12.49 28.34 -2.65
N ASN A 157 13.39 29.08 -3.30
CA ASN A 157 13.17 29.73 -4.61
C ASN A 157 11.83 30.50 -4.72
N GLY A 158 11.38 31.11 -3.62
CA GLY A 158 10.12 31.87 -3.56
C GLY A 158 8.85 31.01 -3.45
N PHE A 159 8.97 29.68 -3.32
CA PHE A 159 7.89 28.77 -3.01
C PHE A 159 7.81 28.46 -1.52
N THR A 160 6.60 28.29 -1.00
CA THR A 160 6.39 27.77 0.36
C THR A 160 6.18 26.26 0.28
N ILE A 161 6.93 25.52 1.08
CA ILE A 161 6.89 24.06 1.16
C ILE A 161 6.49 23.66 2.57
N TYR A 162 5.48 22.80 2.68
CA TYR A 162 5.01 22.28 3.95
C TYR A 162 5.36 20.80 4.08
N VAL A 163 5.81 20.38 5.26
CA VAL A 163 6.08 18.98 5.60
C VAL A 163 5.28 18.60 6.83
N GLY A 164 4.42 17.59 6.71
CA GLY A 164 3.61 17.13 7.84
C GLY A 164 4.47 16.44 8.91
N LYS A 165 4.22 16.72 10.19
CA LYS A 165 4.91 16.07 11.31
C LYS A 165 4.27 14.75 11.72
N ASN A 166 2.96 14.61 11.51
CA ASN A 166 2.19 13.43 11.84
C ASN A 166 1.08 13.16 10.80
N ASN A 167 0.36 12.06 10.96
CA ASN A 167 -0.64 11.62 9.99
C ASN A 167 -1.84 12.57 9.89
N ARG A 168 -2.25 13.21 11.00
CA ARG A 168 -3.32 14.22 11.00
C ARG A 168 -2.91 15.45 10.18
N GLN A 169 -1.68 15.94 10.38
CA GLN A 169 -1.14 17.04 9.59
C GLN A 169 -0.99 16.66 8.12
N ASN A 170 -0.55 15.43 7.82
CA ASN A 170 -0.47 14.92 6.45
C ASN A 170 -1.84 14.98 5.73
N ASP A 171 -2.92 14.59 6.42
CA ASP A 171 -4.28 14.73 5.90
C ASP A 171 -4.70 16.19 5.72
N GLU A 172 -4.37 17.04 6.69
CA GLU A 172 -4.67 18.46 6.64
C GLU A 172 -4.00 19.15 5.45
N LEU A 173 -2.73 18.80 5.17
CA LEU A 173 -2.00 19.32 4.03
C LEU A 173 -2.69 18.95 2.72
N VAL A 174 -3.08 17.68 2.56
CA VAL A 174 -3.82 17.21 1.38
C VAL A 174 -5.17 17.92 1.25
N ARG A 175 -5.89 18.11 2.36
CA ARG A 175 -7.22 18.74 2.39
C ARG A 175 -7.19 20.26 2.13
N LYS A 176 -6.15 20.96 2.59
CA LYS A 176 -5.99 22.43 2.48
C LYS A 176 -5.19 22.85 1.22
N ALA A 177 -4.76 21.90 0.42
CA ALA A 177 -4.06 22.15 -0.83
C ALA A 177 -5.01 22.71 -1.91
N SER A 178 -4.44 23.46 -2.85
CA SER A 178 -5.13 23.91 -4.07
C SER A 178 -4.80 22.94 -5.21
N ASP A 179 -5.70 22.72 -6.16
CA ASP A 179 -5.60 21.66 -7.19
C ASP A 179 -4.27 21.59 -7.96
N ASN A 180 -3.57 22.72 -8.11
CA ASN A 180 -2.28 22.84 -8.81
C ASN A 180 -1.06 22.71 -7.89
N ASP A 181 -1.25 22.57 -6.58
CA ASP A 181 -0.16 22.31 -5.64
C ASP A 181 0.45 20.94 -5.92
N LEU A 182 1.77 20.83 -5.69
CA LEU A 182 2.49 19.57 -5.90
C LEU A 182 2.66 18.86 -4.56
N TRP A 183 2.32 17.57 -4.56
CA TRP A 183 2.45 16.67 -3.43
C TRP A 183 3.57 15.67 -3.69
N PHE A 184 4.31 15.33 -2.64
CA PHE A 184 5.44 14.41 -2.67
C PHE A 184 5.35 13.42 -1.51
N HIS A 185 5.80 12.20 -1.75
CA HIS A 185 5.94 11.16 -0.73
C HIS A 185 6.97 10.11 -1.17
N VAL A 186 7.68 9.52 -0.22
CA VAL A 186 8.65 8.46 -0.52
C VAL A 186 7.96 7.19 -1.04
N GLN A 187 8.52 6.58 -2.06
CA GLN A 187 7.91 5.42 -2.69
C GLN A 187 8.03 4.17 -1.82
N GLY A 188 6.90 3.52 -1.54
CA GLY A 188 6.85 2.19 -0.90
C GLY A 188 7.35 2.15 0.55
N MET A 189 7.50 3.30 1.20
CA MET A 189 8.01 3.39 2.57
C MET A 189 7.25 4.43 3.40
N PRO A 190 7.27 4.32 4.74
CA PRO A 190 6.77 5.35 5.63
C PRO A 190 7.51 6.68 5.47
N GLY A 191 6.76 7.79 5.47
CA GLY A 191 7.29 9.14 5.30
C GLY A 191 6.23 10.22 5.41
N ALA A 192 6.67 11.44 5.66
CA ALA A 192 5.85 12.64 5.71
C ALA A 192 5.31 13.00 4.33
N HIS A 193 4.11 13.61 4.29
CA HIS A 193 3.64 14.27 3.08
C HIS A 193 4.31 15.64 2.95
N VAL A 194 4.85 15.92 1.77
CA VAL A 194 5.42 17.24 1.44
C VAL A 194 4.55 17.92 0.39
N LEU A 195 4.24 19.20 0.59
CA LEU A 195 3.39 19.99 -0.31
C LEU A 195 4.09 21.29 -0.70
N ILE A 196 4.27 21.51 -2.01
CA ILE A 196 4.68 22.81 -2.55
C ILE A 196 3.42 23.62 -2.89
N LYS A 197 3.31 24.81 -2.30
CA LYS A 197 2.30 25.82 -2.71
C LYS A 197 2.75 26.49 -4.00
N THR A 198 2.18 26.06 -5.13
CA THR A 198 2.60 26.57 -6.45
C THR A 198 1.93 27.89 -6.80
N SER A 199 0.70 28.10 -6.32
CA SER A 199 -0.17 29.22 -6.74
C SER A 199 -0.27 29.33 -8.27
N GLY A 200 -0.18 28.20 -8.98
CA GLY A 200 -0.22 28.13 -10.44
C GLY A 200 1.08 28.52 -11.16
N LYS A 201 2.15 28.85 -10.43
CA LYS A 201 3.48 29.11 -11.01
C LYS A 201 4.17 27.81 -11.40
N HIS A 202 5.01 27.88 -12.43
CA HIS A 202 5.88 26.78 -12.82
C HIS A 202 6.95 26.54 -11.74
N VAL A 203 7.07 25.31 -11.26
CA VAL A 203 8.09 24.88 -10.30
C VAL A 203 9.27 24.33 -11.08
N ASP A 204 10.45 24.92 -10.89
CA ASP A 204 11.69 24.48 -11.51
C ASP A 204 12.21 23.17 -10.91
N GLU A 205 13.11 22.48 -11.63
CA GLU A 205 13.62 21.16 -11.24
C GLU A 205 14.39 21.19 -9.91
N ASP A 206 15.09 22.29 -9.62
CA ASP A 206 15.85 22.47 -8.39
C ASP A 206 14.91 22.53 -7.18
N THR A 207 13.81 23.28 -7.27
CA THR A 207 12.75 23.30 -6.24
C THR A 207 12.07 21.93 -6.08
N LEU A 208 11.84 21.18 -7.17
CA LEU A 208 11.30 19.81 -7.09
C LEU A 208 12.25 18.87 -6.34
N LYS A 209 13.55 18.96 -6.64
CA LYS A 209 14.60 18.18 -5.96
C LYS A 209 14.66 18.51 -4.47
N TYR A 210 14.64 19.80 -4.11
CA TYR A 210 14.65 20.22 -2.71
C TYR A 210 13.44 19.67 -1.93
N ALA A 211 12.23 19.73 -2.50
CA ALA A 211 11.04 19.15 -1.88
C ALA A 211 11.13 17.62 -1.75
N ALA A 212 11.72 16.94 -2.74
CA ALA A 212 11.95 15.51 -2.68
C ALA A 212 12.99 15.14 -1.60
N SER A 213 14.06 15.91 -1.46
CA SER A 213 15.04 15.73 -0.38
C SER A 213 14.39 15.91 0.99
N LEU A 214 13.48 16.88 1.17
CA LEU A 214 12.69 17.00 2.40
C LEU A 214 11.84 15.74 2.65
N ALA A 215 11.16 15.22 1.63
CA ALA A 215 10.39 13.98 1.77
C ALA A 215 11.28 12.81 2.18
N ALA A 216 12.49 12.69 1.62
CA ALA A 216 13.47 11.69 2.00
C ALA A 216 13.97 11.87 3.45
N THR A 217 14.28 13.09 3.88
CA THR A 217 14.70 13.42 5.25
C THR A 217 13.65 13.04 6.28
N TYR A 218 12.39 13.37 6.02
CA TYR A 218 11.28 13.05 6.91
C TYR A 218 10.64 11.73 6.49
N SER A 219 11.46 10.67 6.38
CA SER A 219 10.99 9.32 6.06
C SER A 219 11.84 8.23 6.71
N LYS A 220 11.42 6.98 6.53
CA LYS A 220 12.26 5.80 6.84
C LYS A 220 13.58 5.79 6.04
N GLY A 221 13.63 6.48 4.90
CA GLY A 221 14.82 6.62 4.05
C GLY A 221 15.82 7.67 4.50
N LYS A 222 15.67 8.30 5.68
CA LYS A 222 16.52 9.43 6.13
C LYS A 222 18.02 9.16 6.20
N TYR A 223 18.44 7.90 6.28
CA TYR A 223 19.86 7.49 6.29
C TYR A 223 20.30 6.79 5.00
N SER A 224 19.45 6.82 3.97
CA SER A 224 19.71 6.22 2.67
C SER A 224 20.06 7.29 1.65
N SER A 225 20.92 6.97 0.71
CA SER A 225 21.14 7.78 -0.50
C SER A 225 20.18 7.36 -1.62
N ASN A 226 19.90 8.27 -2.55
CA ASN A 226 19.15 8.02 -3.76
C ASN A 226 17.74 7.45 -3.48
N VAL A 227 17.01 8.09 -2.57
CA VAL A 227 15.67 7.67 -2.15
C VAL A 227 14.66 8.01 -3.25
N PRO A 228 13.84 7.04 -3.72
CA PRO A 228 12.79 7.31 -4.68
C PRO A 228 11.64 8.08 -4.03
N VAL A 229 11.30 9.22 -4.61
CA VAL A 229 10.20 10.09 -4.17
C VAL A 229 9.23 10.29 -5.31
N ASP A 230 7.98 9.90 -5.08
CA ASP A 230 6.90 10.11 -6.02
C ASP A 230 6.31 11.49 -5.81
N TYR A 231 6.04 12.20 -6.90
CA TYR A 231 5.37 13.49 -6.87
C TYR A 231 4.29 13.61 -7.94
N THR A 232 3.22 14.31 -7.61
CA THR A 232 2.08 14.55 -8.50
C THR A 232 1.33 15.81 -8.10
N GLN A 233 0.41 16.27 -8.94
CA GLN A 233 -0.52 17.34 -8.55
C GLN A 233 -1.52 16.81 -7.52
N ILE A 234 -1.88 17.63 -6.53
CA ILE A 234 -2.73 17.18 -5.43
C ILE A 234 -4.11 16.67 -5.90
N LYS A 235 -4.62 17.16 -7.04
CA LYS A 235 -5.89 16.66 -7.63
C LYS A 235 -5.87 15.15 -7.96
N TYR A 236 -4.69 14.56 -8.09
CA TYR A 236 -4.50 13.12 -8.29
C TYR A 236 -4.30 12.34 -6.99
N VAL A 237 -4.24 13.03 -5.84
CA VAL A 237 -4.15 12.44 -4.51
C VAL A 237 -5.53 12.44 -3.88
N LYS A 238 -5.96 11.29 -3.36
CA LYS A 238 -7.28 11.11 -2.76
C LYS A 238 -7.16 10.35 -1.45
N LYS A 239 -7.91 10.77 -0.44
CA LYS A 239 -8.14 10.02 0.78
C LYS A 239 -9.52 9.35 0.71
N PRO A 240 -9.62 8.04 0.43
CA PRO A 240 -10.91 7.35 0.42
C PRO A 240 -11.57 7.35 1.79
N LYS A 241 -12.90 7.29 1.82
CA LYS A 241 -13.66 7.21 3.08
C LYS A 241 -13.28 5.94 3.84
N GLY A 242 -12.98 6.08 5.13
CA GLY A 242 -12.60 4.97 6.00
C GLY A 242 -11.11 4.63 5.99
N PHE A 243 -10.29 5.31 5.19
CA PHE A 243 -8.84 5.21 5.32
C PHE A 243 -8.39 5.89 6.61
N LYS A 244 -7.44 5.26 7.30
CA LYS A 244 -6.80 5.82 8.49
C LYS A 244 -6.05 7.12 8.15
N PRO A 245 -5.78 7.98 9.15
CA PRO A 245 -5.02 9.20 8.92
C PRO A 245 -3.69 8.94 8.21
N GLY A 246 -3.27 9.88 7.35
CA GLY A 246 -2.00 9.80 6.62
C GLY A 246 -2.02 8.86 5.40
N LEU A 247 -2.99 7.95 5.29
CA LEU A 247 -3.10 7.07 4.12
C LEU A 247 -3.85 7.75 2.97
N VAL A 248 -3.21 7.74 1.79
CA VAL A 248 -3.77 8.28 0.55
C VAL A 248 -3.55 7.32 -0.61
N LEU A 249 -4.41 7.43 -1.62
CA LEU A 249 -4.19 6.85 -2.94
C LEU A 249 -3.78 7.98 -3.90
N TYR A 250 -2.81 7.71 -4.75
CA TYR A 250 -2.36 8.68 -5.75
C TYR A 250 -2.12 8.02 -7.10
N SER A 251 -2.21 8.83 -8.16
CA SER A 251 -1.97 8.39 -9.54
C SER A 251 -1.27 9.50 -10.34
N ASN A 252 -0.92 9.19 -11.59
CA ASN A 252 -0.28 10.13 -12.52
C ASN A 252 0.98 10.81 -11.96
N PHE A 253 1.75 10.04 -11.18
CA PHE A 253 2.96 10.53 -10.53
C PHE A 253 4.19 10.38 -11.42
N LYS A 254 5.22 11.12 -11.08
CA LYS A 254 6.59 10.94 -11.56
C LYS A 254 7.46 10.63 -10.35
N THR A 255 8.54 9.90 -10.57
CA THR A 255 9.52 9.59 -9.52
C THR A 255 10.76 10.41 -9.74
N ILE A 256 11.24 11.04 -8.66
CA ILE A 256 12.54 11.70 -8.60
C ILE A 256 13.36 11.03 -7.50
N PHE A 257 14.65 10.84 -7.75
CA PHE A 257 15.55 10.31 -6.74
C PHE A 257 16.25 11.46 -6.03
N ALA A 258 16.25 11.43 -4.70
CA ALA A 258 16.78 12.50 -3.88
C ALA A 258 17.55 11.95 -2.69
N ASP A 259 18.61 12.66 -2.30
CA ASP A 259 19.30 12.42 -1.05
C ASP A 259 18.63 13.23 0.08
N PRO A 260 18.49 12.66 1.29
CA PRO A 260 18.08 13.41 2.47
C PRO A 260 18.97 14.64 2.72
N ILE A 261 18.35 15.74 3.12
CA ILE A 261 19.05 16.92 3.63
C ILE A 261 19.66 16.59 4.99
N ASP A 262 20.96 16.85 5.13
CA ASP A 262 21.66 16.74 6.39
C ASP A 262 21.46 18.02 7.22
N HIS A 263 20.64 17.93 8.26
CA HIS A 263 20.41 19.03 9.20
C HIS A 263 21.51 19.14 10.28
N SER A 264 22.56 18.32 10.25
CA SER A 264 23.64 18.37 11.24
C SER A 264 24.65 19.52 11.04
N THR A 265 24.45 20.35 10.01
CA THR A 265 25.36 21.45 9.65
C THR A 265 24.76 22.86 9.77
N GLU A 266 23.60 23.02 10.41
CA GLU A 266 23.03 24.34 10.78
C GLU A 266 23.31 24.72 12.24
#